data_AF-A0A915KIX5-F1
#
_entry.id   AF-A0A915KIX5-F1
#
_cell.length_a   1.000
_cell.length_b   1.000
_cell.length_c   1.000
_cell.angle_alpha   90.00
_cell.angle_beta   90.00
_cell.angle_gamma   90.00
#
_symmetry.space_group_name_H-M   'P 1'
#
loop_
_entity.id
_entity.type
_entity.pdbx_description
1 polymer ?
#
loop_
_entity_poly.entity_id
_entity_poly.type
_entity_poly.pdbx_seq_one_letter_code
_entity_poly.pdbx_strand_id
1 'polypeptide(L)'
;CGFLETIIYNAELNVANETINKLPLFGHLPVDMSLWSHASNFTLLVFYLFLGGFIFKALEWQHEVDMRQTLVDAYNNLTTTASQDGCIDLKDVKNLVTLTLTAQRYGIREWGDLTMKSQWNYFGSLFFSLVVVSTVGYGNMSPSTIWGRRMCVVYAFFGIPIFLNAVAQFSAEAKQAIARLQDKLAGKKPHRRALAAAIMFTLGTFV
;
A
#
# COMPACT_ATOMS: atom_id res chain seq x y z
N CYS A 1 13.78 17.88 14.81
CA CYS A 1 12.50 17.29 15.29
C CYS A 1 12.70 15.97 16.05
N GLY A 2 13.36 14.93 15.51
CA GLY A 2 13.44 13.62 16.18
C GLY A 2 14.13 13.55 17.55
N PHE A 3 15.03 14.49 17.88
CA PHE A 3 15.69 14.51 19.21
C PHE A 3 14.72 14.92 20.34
N LEU A 4 13.78 15.83 20.05
CA LEU A 4 12.75 16.26 21.00
C LEU A 4 11.71 15.17 21.22
N GLU A 5 11.29 14.46 20.16
CA GLU A 5 10.38 13.30 20.29
C GLU A 5 11.01 12.17 21.11
N THR A 6 12.32 11.92 20.94
CA THR A 6 13.04 10.91 21.74
C THR A 6 13.11 11.31 23.22
N ILE A 7 13.31 12.60 23.52
CA ILE A 7 13.33 13.10 24.90
C ILE A 7 11.93 13.02 25.53
N ILE A 8 10.88 13.42 24.80
CA ILE A 8 9.50 13.37 25.29
C ILE A 8 9.08 11.91 25.52
N TYR A 9 9.39 11.01 24.58
CA TYR A 9 9.14 9.58 24.72
C TYR A 9 9.86 8.97 25.93
N ASN A 10 11.14 9.34 26.15
CA ASN A 10 11.90 8.88 27.31
C ASN A 10 11.38 9.46 28.63
N ALA A 11 10.88 10.70 28.62
CA ALA A 11 10.31 11.34 29.81
C ALA A 11 8.96 10.71 30.20
N GLU A 12 8.07 10.46 29.23
CA GLU A 12 6.79 9.77 29.46
C GLU A 12 7.00 8.32 29.93
N LEU A 13 7.98 7.62 29.35
CA LEU A 13 8.38 6.28 29.79
C LEU A 13 8.85 6.25 31.24
N ASN A 14 9.66 7.22 31.67
CA ASN A 14 10.15 7.28 33.04
C ASN A 14 9.01 7.52 34.05
N VAL A 15 8.08 8.43 33.73
CA VAL A 15 6.92 8.71 34.58
C VAL A 15 5.97 7.52 34.65
N ALA A 16 5.74 6.83 33.52
CA ALA A 16 4.92 5.63 33.48
C ALA A 16 5.55 4.48 34.29
N ASN A 17 6.87 4.26 34.17
CA ASN A 17 7.58 3.23 34.92
C ASN A 17 7.51 3.46 36.43
N GLU A 18 7.65 4.71 36.88
CA GLU A 18 7.60 5.06 38.30
C GLU A 18 6.20 4.89 38.90
N THR A 19 5.16 5.04 38.08
CA THR A 19 3.75 4.87 38.49
C THR A 19 3.35 3.39 38.50
N ILE A 20 3.79 2.61 37.50
CA ILE A 20 3.48 1.17 37.37
C ILE A 20 4.18 0.36 38.46
N ASN A 21 5.41 0.72 38.85
CA ASN A 21 6.15 0.07 39.93
C ASN A 21 5.51 0.24 41.32
N LYS A 22 4.48 1.08 41.45
CA LYS A 22 3.71 1.26 42.69
C LYS A 22 2.41 0.46 42.75
N LEU A 23 2.00 -0.23 41.68
CA LEU A 23 0.79 -1.06 41.71
C LEU A 23 1.09 -2.51 42.13
N PRO A 24 0.52 -2.99 43.26
CA PRO A 24 0.78 -4.32 43.80
C PRO A 24 0.13 -5.48 43.01
N LEU A 25 -0.54 -5.21 41.88
CA LEU A 25 -1.33 -6.21 41.14
C LEU A 25 -0.60 -6.85 39.94
N PHE A 26 0.58 -6.36 39.54
CA PHE A 26 1.31 -6.82 38.34
C PHE A 26 2.61 -7.57 38.67
N GLY A 27 2.66 -8.28 39.79
CA GLY A 27 3.89 -8.83 40.35
C GLY A 27 4.65 -9.89 39.54
N HIS A 28 4.06 -10.59 38.55
CA HIS A 28 4.75 -11.76 37.95
C HIS A 28 4.52 -12.05 36.45
N LEU A 29 4.08 -11.09 35.64
CA LEU A 29 4.23 -11.22 34.18
C LEU A 29 5.13 -10.09 33.66
N PRO A 30 6.26 -10.39 33.00
CA PRO A 30 7.00 -9.37 32.26
C PRO A 30 6.15 -8.99 31.05
N VAL A 31 5.27 -8.00 31.22
CA VAL A 31 4.64 -7.33 30.09
C VAL A 31 5.71 -6.43 29.50
N ASP A 32 6.45 -6.95 28.52
CA ASP A 32 7.40 -6.15 27.76
C ASP A 32 6.63 -5.09 26.97
N MET A 33 6.52 -3.90 27.55
CA MET A 33 5.82 -2.74 26.99
C MET A 33 6.37 -2.33 25.60
N SER A 34 7.62 -2.68 25.28
CA SER A 34 8.24 -2.39 23.98
C SER A 34 7.72 -3.30 22.87
N LEU A 35 7.51 -4.58 23.17
CA LEU A 35 6.97 -5.57 22.23
C LEU A 35 5.52 -5.24 21.84
N TRP A 36 4.72 -4.74 22.79
CA TRP A 36 3.35 -4.28 22.55
C TRP A 36 3.29 -3.01 21.69
N SER A 37 4.24 -2.09 21.89
CA SER A 37 4.35 -0.88 21.06
C SER A 37 4.73 -1.21 19.61
N HIS A 38 5.65 -2.15 19.39
CA HIS A 38 6.03 -2.60 18.04
C HIS A 38 4.88 -3.30 17.32
N ALA A 39 4.20 -4.22 18.01
CA ALA A 39 3.02 -4.90 17.47
C ALA A 39 1.90 -3.91 17.11
N SER A 40 1.70 -2.87 17.94
CA SER A 40 0.68 -1.84 17.73
C SER A 40 0.84 -1.06 16.43
N ASN A 41 2.06 -0.68 16.05
CA ASN A 41 2.30 0.11 14.83
C ASN A 41 2.04 -0.67 13.54
N PHE A 42 2.41 -1.95 13.51
CA PHE A 42 2.07 -2.84 12.40
C PHE A 42 0.57 -3.08 12.31
N THR A 43 -0.09 -3.32 13.45
CA THR A 43 -1.56 -3.45 13.49
C THR A 43 -2.24 -2.18 12.99
N LEU A 44 -1.76 -1.00 13.38
CA LEU A 44 -2.27 0.28 12.90
C LEU A 44 -2.11 0.43 11.39
N LEU A 45 -0.93 0.11 10.84
CA LEU A 45 -0.69 0.15 9.39
C LEU A 45 -1.62 -0.81 8.66
N VAL A 46 -1.73 -2.06 9.11
CA VAL A 46 -2.62 -3.06 8.50
C VAL A 46 -4.06 -2.55 8.52
N PHE A 47 -4.56 -2.09 9.65
CA PHE A 47 -5.91 -1.52 9.73
C PHE A 47 -6.09 -0.32 8.78
N TYR A 48 -5.12 0.58 8.70
CA TYR A 48 -5.14 1.74 7.82
C TYR A 48 -5.17 1.37 6.33
N LEU A 49 -4.48 0.30 5.94
CA LEU A 49 -4.51 -0.24 4.58
C LEU A 49 -5.89 -0.82 4.25
N PHE A 50 -6.48 -1.60 5.16
CA PHE A 50 -7.83 -2.17 4.98
C PHE A 50 -8.89 -1.07 4.88
N LEU A 51 -8.77 -0.02 5.70
CA LEU A 51 -9.63 1.15 5.65
C LEU A 51 -9.49 1.88 4.30
N GLY A 52 -8.27 2.12 3.83
CA GLY A 52 -8.01 2.71 2.51
C GLY A 52 -8.62 1.88 1.39
N GLY A 53 -8.42 0.55 1.42
CA GLY A 53 -8.98 -0.36 0.44
C GLY A 53 -10.51 -0.32 0.37
N PHE A 54 -11.17 -0.19 1.52
CA PHE A 54 -12.62 0.01 1.58
C PHE A 54 -13.04 1.38 1.00
N ILE A 55 -12.38 2.47 1.41
CA ILE A 55 -12.72 3.84 0.97
C ILE A 55 -12.56 3.97 -0.55
N PHE A 56 -11.42 3.58 -1.10
CA PHE A 56 -11.17 3.75 -2.54
C PHE A 56 -12.05 2.84 -3.38
N LYS A 57 -12.31 1.60 -2.94
CA LYS A 57 -13.31 0.75 -3.58
C LYS A 57 -14.67 1.46 -3.61
N ALA A 58 -15.14 1.98 -2.48
CA ALA A 58 -16.45 2.62 -2.39
C ALA A 58 -16.56 3.87 -3.29
N LEU A 59 -15.47 4.63 -3.46
CA LEU A 59 -15.46 5.86 -4.25
C LEU A 59 -15.28 5.65 -5.75
N GLU A 60 -14.47 4.66 -6.16
CA GLU A 60 -14.04 4.53 -7.56
C GLU A 60 -14.69 3.36 -8.30
N TRP A 61 -15.19 2.34 -7.58
CA TRP A 61 -15.78 1.15 -8.21
C TRP A 61 -16.92 1.51 -9.17
N GLN A 62 -17.88 2.32 -8.72
CA GLN A 62 -19.06 2.64 -9.53
C GLN A 62 -18.68 3.39 -10.81
N HIS A 63 -17.78 4.36 -10.71
CA HIS A 63 -17.32 5.13 -11.86
C HIS A 63 -16.61 4.25 -12.90
N GLU A 64 -15.81 3.27 -12.45
CA GLU A 64 -15.17 2.32 -13.37
C GLU A 64 -16.21 1.45 -14.08
N VAL A 65 -17.23 0.96 -13.37
CA VAL A 65 -18.30 0.14 -13.94
C VAL A 65 -19.11 0.93 -14.98
N ASP A 66 -19.51 2.17 -14.66
CA ASP A 66 -20.27 3.03 -15.57
C ASP A 66 -19.47 3.35 -16.85
N MET A 67 -18.17 3.61 -16.69
CA MET A 67 -17.27 3.86 -17.82
C MET A 67 -17.12 2.61 -18.70
N ARG A 68 -16.97 1.43 -18.10
CA ARG A 68 -16.90 0.15 -18.83
C ARG A 68 -18.18 -0.11 -19.61
N GLN A 69 -19.34 0.13 -18.99
CA GLN A 69 -20.63 -0.04 -19.66
C GLN A 69 -20.74 0.91 -20.87
N THR A 70 -20.36 2.18 -20.70
CA THR A 70 -20.37 3.17 -21.78
C THR A 70 -19.51 2.74 -22.98
N LEU A 71 -18.35 2.12 -22.74
CA LEU A 71 -17.48 1.59 -23.80
C LEU A 71 -18.13 0.42 -24.53
N VAL A 72 -18.72 -0.53 -23.78
CA VAL A 72 -19.41 -1.69 -24.33
C VAL A 72 -20.62 -1.26 -25.16
N ASP A 73 -21.39 -0.29 -24.68
CA ASP A 73 -22.56 0.24 -25.39
C ASP A 73 -22.16 0.96 -26.67
N ALA A 74 -21.12 1.81 -26.62
CA ALA A 74 -20.58 2.49 -27.80
C ALA A 74 -20.08 1.50 -28.85
N TYR A 75 -19.43 0.42 -28.42
CA TYR A 75 -18.97 -0.65 -29.30
C TYR A 75 -20.12 -1.43 -29.93
N ASN A 76 -21.10 -1.84 -29.12
CA ASN A 76 -22.25 -2.61 -29.59
C ASN A 76 -23.09 -1.80 -30.58
N ASN A 77 -23.32 -0.52 -30.30
CA ASN A 77 -24.01 0.39 -31.21
C ASN A 77 -23.31 0.46 -32.56
N LEU A 78 -21.99 0.71 -32.57
CA LEU A 78 -21.18 0.72 -33.80
C LEU A 78 -21.27 -0.58 -34.59
N THR A 79 -21.22 -1.72 -33.89
CA THR A 79 -21.29 -3.04 -34.52
C THR A 79 -22.69 -3.30 -35.11
N THR A 80 -23.74 -2.84 -34.42
CA THR A 80 -25.12 -2.93 -34.92
C THR A 80 -25.33 -2.05 -36.15
N THR A 81 -24.88 -0.79 -36.15
CA THR A 81 -24.95 0.11 -37.32
C THR A 81 -24.17 -0.46 -38.50
N ALA A 82 -22.97 -0.97 -38.28
CA ALA A 82 -22.16 -1.61 -39.32
C ALA A 82 -22.87 -2.82 -39.95
N SER A 83 -23.59 -3.59 -39.15
CA SER A 83 -24.34 -4.78 -39.59
C SER A 83 -25.64 -4.43 -40.33
N GLN A 84 -26.34 -3.38 -39.90
CA GLN A 84 -27.63 -2.97 -40.47
C GLN A 84 -27.47 -2.13 -41.75
N ASP A 85 -26.60 -1.12 -41.72
CA ASP A 85 -26.49 -0.12 -42.79
C ASP A 85 -25.32 -0.40 -43.74
N GLY A 86 -24.40 -1.32 -43.36
CA GLY A 86 -23.20 -1.64 -44.14
C GLY A 86 -22.15 -0.53 -44.16
N CYS A 87 -22.38 0.58 -43.45
CA CYS A 87 -21.47 1.72 -43.33
C CYS A 87 -21.35 2.18 -41.88
N ILE A 88 -20.24 2.82 -41.55
CA ILE A 88 -19.96 3.35 -40.22
C ILE A 88 -19.61 4.83 -40.36
N ASP A 89 -20.26 5.69 -39.57
CA ASP A 89 -19.90 7.10 -39.51
C ASP A 89 -18.54 7.28 -38.82
N LEU A 90 -17.68 8.09 -39.42
CA LEU A 90 -16.41 8.51 -38.85
C LEU A 90 -16.60 9.16 -37.47
N LYS A 91 -17.73 9.82 -37.22
CA LYS A 91 -18.05 10.40 -35.91
C LYS A 91 -18.12 9.34 -34.82
N ASP A 92 -18.76 8.22 -35.07
CA ASP A 92 -18.93 7.16 -34.09
C ASP A 92 -17.61 6.43 -33.84
N VAL A 93 -16.81 6.21 -34.89
CA VAL A 93 -15.43 5.70 -34.75
C VAL A 93 -14.59 6.65 -33.89
N LYS A 94 -14.66 7.97 -34.14
CA LYS A 94 -13.94 8.97 -33.35
C LYS A 94 -14.39 8.97 -31.88
N ASN A 95 -15.68 8.83 -31.62
CA ASN A 95 -16.21 8.75 -30.26
C ASN A 95 -15.69 7.50 -29.55
N LEU A 96 -15.73 6.34 -30.20
CA LEU A 96 -15.22 5.10 -29.64
C LEU A 96 -13.73 5.22 -29.31
N VAL A 97 -12.91 5.67 -30.27
CA VAL A 97 -11.47 5.86 -30.05
C VAL A 97 -11.19 6.82 -28.90
N THR A 98 -11.95 7.92 -28.80
CA THR A 98 -11.80 8.89 -27.71
C THR A 98 -12.16 8.30 -26.35
N LEU A 99 -13.24 7.53 -26.27
CA LEU A 99 -13.63 6.80 -25.07
C LEU A 99 -12.58 5.76 -24.68
N THR A 100 -12.06 4.98 -25.65
CA THR A 100 -10.98 4.01 -25.43
C THR A 100 -9.75 4.66 -24.81
N LEU A 101 -9.28 5.76 -25.40
CA LEU A 101 -8.10 6.48 -24.93
C LEU A 101 -8.34 7.07 -23.53
N THR A 102 -9.54 7.56 -23.26
CA THR A 102 -9.92 8.08 -21.94
C THR A 102 -9.95 6.98 -20.89
N ALA A 103 -10.54 5.84 -21.21
CA ALA A 103 -10.60 4.67 -20.33
C ALA A 103 -9.20 4.11 -20.02
N GLN A 104 -8.33 4.03 -21.04
CA GLN A 104 -6.94 3.61 -20.87
C GLN A 104 -6.15 4.53 -19.95
N ARG A 105 -6.37 5.86 -20.02
CA ARG A 105 -5.77 6.83 -19.09
C ARG A 105 -6.19 6.60 -17.63
N TYR A 106 -7.38 6.03 -17.41
CA TYR A 106 -7.86 5.66 -16.08
C TYR A 106 -7.51 4.22 -15.68
N GLY A 107 -6.67 3.51 -16.45
CA GLY A 107 -6.21 2.16 -16.12
C GLY A 107 -7.14 1.03 -16.60
N ILE A 108 -8.20 1.35 -17.35
CA ILE A 108 -9.08 0.34 -17.94
C ILE A 108 -8.39 -0.22 -19.20
N ARG A 109 -7.81 -1.42 -19.08
CA ARG A 109 -7.03 -2.06 -20.16
C ARG A 109 -7.79 -3.13 -20.94
N GLU A 110 -8.82 -3.72 -20.34
CA GLU A 110 -9.63 -4.78 -20.96
C GLU A 110 -11.01 -4.26 -21.32
N TRP A 111 -11.54 -4.76 -22.46
CA TRP A 111 -12.86 -4.44 -23.00
C TRP A 111 -13.83 -5.62 -22.81
N GLY A 112 -15.13 -5.34 -22.63
CA GLY A 112 -16.19 -6.34 -22.43
C GLY A 112 -16.80 -6.35 -21.02
N ASP A 113 -17.86 -7.14 -20.82
CA ASP A 113 -18.51 -7.33 -19.51
C ASP A 113 -17.62 -8.16 -18.59
N LEU A 114 -16.70 -7.45 -17.95
CA LEU A 114 -15.73 -7.98 -17.00
C LEU A 114 -15.87 -7.21 -15.69
N THR A 115 -17.11 -7.07 -15.21
CA THR A 115 -17.40 -6.57 -13.85
C THR A 115 -16.56 -7.28 -12.79
N MET A 116 -16.22 -8.55 -13.00
CA MET A 116 -15.31 -9.32 -12.13
C MET A 116 -13.82 -8.95 -12.23
N LYS A 117 -13.39 -8.21 -13.27
CA LYS A 117 -12.01 -7.73 -13.47
C LYS A 117 -11.85 -6.22 -13.30
N SER A 118 -12.74 -5.57 -12.56
CA SER A 118 -12.50 -4.18 -12.14
C SER A 118 -11.21 -4.10 -11.32
N GLN A 119 -10.36 -3.12 -11.65
CA GLN A 119 -9.13 -2.86 -10.89
C GLN A 119 -9.46 -2.30 -9.50
N TRP A 120 -10.59 -1.60 -9.35
CA TRP A 120 -11.12 -1.11 -8.08
C TRP A 120 -11.85 -2.19 -7.25
N ASN A 121 -11.58 -3.48 -7.49
CA ASN A 121 -12.00 -4.53 -6.57
C ASN A 121 -11.30 -4.37 -5.19
N TYR A 122 -11.68 -5.17 -4.20
CA TYR A 122 -11.15 -4.99 -2.84
C TYR A 122 -9.62 -5.15 -2.76
N PHE A 123 -9.07 -6.18 -3.41
CA PHE A 123 -7.63 -6.42 -3.42
C PHE A 123 -6.86 -5.36 -4.21
N GLY A 124 -7.39 -4.92 -5.35
CA GLY A 124 -6.79 -3.86 -6.15
C GLY A 124 -6.82 -2.52 -5.43
N SER A 125 -7.90 -2.21 -4.71
CA SER A 125 -8.01 -1.00 -3.88
C SER A 125 -7.08 -1.05 -2.66
N LEU A 126 -6.92 -2.23 -2.04
CA LEU A 126 -5.96 -2.46 -0.96
C LEU A 126 -4.51 -2.29 -1.46
N PHE A 127 -4.20 -2.85 -2.62
CA PHE A 127 -2.90 -2.69 -3.27
C PHE A 127 -2.63 -1.23 -3.64
N PHE A 128 -3.61 -0.53 -4.21
CA PHE A 128 -3.52 0.91 -4.47
C PHE A 128 -3.22 1.69 -3.18
N SER A 129 -3.91 1.39 -2.09
CA SER A 129 -3.69 2.02 -0.78
C SER A 129 -2.25 1.82 -0.29
N LEU A 130 -1.73 0.60 -0.41
CA LEU A 130 -0.33 0.29 -0.08
C LEU A 130 0.66 1.08 -0.95
N VAL A 131 0.43 1.14 -2.26
CA VAL A 131 1.29 1.87 -3.21
C VAL A 131 1.28 3.38 -2.95
N VAL A 132 0.14 3.94 -2.52
CA VAL A 132 0.03 5.35 -2.12
C VAL A 132 0.83 5.65 -0.86
N VAL A 133 0.64 4.89 0.22
CA VAL A 133 1.33 5.17 1.50
C VAL A 133 2.82 4.84 1.45
N SER A 134 3.20 3.87 0.61
CA SER A 134 4.61 3.55 0.33
C SER A 134 5.28 4.51 -0.63
N THR A 135 4.52 5.45 -1.23
CA THR A 135 4.99 6.43 -2.20
C THR A 135 5.60 5.83 -3.48
N VAL A 136 5.37 4.55 -3.76
CA VAL A 136 5.87 3.87 -4.98
C VAL A 136 5.20 4.43 -6.22
N GLY A 137 3.87 4.59 -6.19
CA GLY A 137 3.10 5.29 -7.21
C GLY A 137 3.28 4.79 -8.66
N TYR A 138 2.96 3.51 -8.94
CA TYR A 138 3.11 2.94 -10.30
C TYR A 138 2.39 3.70 -11.42
N GLY A 139 1.34 4.44 -11.11
CA GLY A 139 0.60 5.27 -12.08
C GLY A 139 -0.32 4.51 -13.04
N ASN A 140 -0.35 3.17 -12.97
CA ASN A 140 -1.26 2.33 -13.76
C ASN A 140 -2.72 2.34 -13.26
N MET A 141 -2.93 2.69 -11.98
CA MET A 141 -4.22 2.78 -11.32
C MET A 141 -4.27 4.09 -10.55
N SER A 142 -5.24 4.95 -10.85
CA SER A 142 -5.39 6.27 -10.22
C SER A 142 -6.86 6.68 -10.10
N PRO A 143 -7.24 7.40 -9.03
CA PRO A 143 -8.63 7.78 -8.81
C PRO A 143 -9.09 8.74 -9.91
N SER A 144 -10.15 8.33 -10.59
CA SER A 144 -10.79 9.05 -11.67
C SER A 144 -11.79 10.08 -11.13
N THR A 145 -12.41 9.81 -9.99
CA THR A 145 -13.43 10.69 -9.40
C THR A 145 -12.82 11.87 -8.65
N ILE A 146 -13.56 12.99 -8.59
CA ILE A 146 -13.12 14.17 -7.83
C ILE A 146 -12.97 13.88 -6.34
N TRP A 147 -13.87 13.07 -5.77
CA TRP A 147 -13.84 12.69 -4.37
C TRP A 147 -12.72 11.70 -4.07
N GLY A 148 -12.49 10.71 -4.94
CA GLY A 148 -11.37 9.78 -4.82
C GLY A 148 -10.02 10.50 -4.87
N ARG A 149 -9.86 11.51 -5.73
CA ARG A 149 -8.64 12.34 -5.77
C ARG A 149 -8.43 13.14 -4.50
N ARG A 150 -9.47 13.81 -3.98
CA ARG A 150 -9.39 14.57 -2.72
C ARG A 150 -9.07 13.65 -1.54
N MET A 151 -9.75 12.51 -1.45
CA MET A 151 -9.50 11.51 -0.42
C MET A 151 -8.10 10.91 -0.54
N CYS A 152 -7.57 10.72 -1.75
CA CYS A 152 -6.20 10.25 -1.96
C CYS A 152 -5.17 11.19 -1.35
N VAL A 153 -5.34 12.51 -1.49
CA VAL A 153 -4.43 13.50 -0.90
C VAL A 153 -4.47 13.43 0.62
N VAL A 154 -5.67 13.42 1.21
CA VAL A 154 -5.85 13.33 2.67
C VAL A 154 -5.31 12.00 3.20
N TYR A 155 -5.59 10.90 2.50
CA TYR A 155 -5.13 9.56 2.85
C TYR A 155 -3.60 9.45 2.80
N ALA A 156 -2.96 10.04 1.79
CA ALA A 156 -1.51 10.06 1.69
C ALA A 156 -0.87 10.87 2.83
N PHE A 157 -1.45 12.01 3.19
CA PHE A 157 -0.94 12.89 4.25
C PHE A 157 -0.78 12.16 5.60
N PHE A 158 -1.78 11.37 6.01
CA PHE A 158 -1.70 10.59 7.25
C PHE A 158 -1.01 9.23 7.07
N GLY A 159 -1.16 8.62 5.90
CA GLY A 159 -0.65 7.28 5.62
C GLY A 159 0.87 7.21 5.50
N ILE A 160 1.50 8.22 4.89
CA ILE A 160 2.95 8.24 4.68
C ILE A 160 3.70 8.22 6.04
N PRO A 161 3.39 9.08 7.04
CA PRO A 161 4.00 8.99 8.36
C PRO A 161 3.84 7.63 9.04
N ILE A 162 2.64 7.04 8.97
CA ILE A 162 2.36 5.72 9.56
C ILE A 162 3.22 4.64 8.89
N PHE A 163 3.29 4.66 7.56
CA PHE A 163 4.10 3.71 6.79
C PHE A 163 5.60 3.86 7.09
N LEU A 164 6.11 5.09 7.13
CA LEU A 164 7.51 5.36 7.46
C LEU A 164 7.89 4.88 8.85
N ASN A 165 7.01 5.07 9.85
CA ASN A 165 7.25 4.57 11.21
C ASN A 165 7.31 3.04 11.25
N ALA A 166 6.40 2.35 10.55
CA ALA A 166 6.41 0.88 10.47
C ALA A 166 7.68 0.36 9.76
N VAL A 167 8.10 1.00 8.67
CA VAL A 167 9.34 0.64 7.94
C VAL A 167 10.58 0.91 8.79
N ALA A 168 10.62 2.03 9.54
CA ALA A 168 11.74 2.34 10.42
C ALA A 168 11.91 1.26 11.49
N GLN A 169 10.82 0.84 12.13
CA GLN A 169 10.83 -0.24 13.12
C GLN A 169 11.28 -1.57 12.51
N PHE A 170 10.70 -1.95 11.37
CA PHE A 170 11.12 -3.15 10.63
C PHE A 170 12.62 -3.14 10.34
N SER A 171 13.13 -2.00 9.87
CA SER A 171 14.55 -1.85 9.53
C SER A 171 15.47 -1.99 10.75
N ALA A 172 15.02 -1.55 11.93
CA ALA A 172 15.78 -1.66 13.16
C ALA A 172 15.84 -3.12 13.65
N GLU A 173 14.70 -3.81 13.63
CA GLU A 173 14.62 -5.23 14.00
C GLU A 173 15.43 -6.11 13.03
N ALA A 174 15.33 -5.84 11.73
CA ALA A 174 16.11 -6.52 10.70
C ALA A 174 17.63 -6.34 10.91
N LYS A 175 18.08 -5.12 11.23
CA LYS A 175 19.50 -4.84 11.55
C LYS A 175 19.97 -5.64 12.75
N GLN A 176 19.18 -5.69 13.83
CA GLN A 176 19.53 -6.46 15.03
C GLN A 176 19.56 -7.96 14.76
N ALA A 177 18.60 -8.49 13.99
CA ALA A 177 18.58 -9.89 13.59
C ALA A 177 19.81 -10.25 12.76
N ILE A 178 20.19 -9.40 11.81
CA ILE A 178 21.40 -9.56 10.99
C ILE A 178 22.66 -9.53 11.86
N ALA A 179 22.78 -8.57 12.79
CA ALA A 179 23.93 -8.47 13.70
C ALA A 179 24.08 -9.73 14.58
N ARG A 180 22.98 -10.24 15.15
CA ARG A 180 22.98 -11.49 15.92
C ARG A 180 23.42 -12.69 15.08
N LEU A 181 23.02 -12.73 13.81
CA LEU A 181 23.47 -13.76 12.88
C LEU A 181 24.97 -13.61 12.57
N GLN A 182 25.44 -12.37 12.37
CA GLN A 182 26.86 -12.08 12.15
C GLN A 182 27.71 -12.53 13.33
N ASP A 183 27.30 -12.25 14.57
CA ASP A 183 28.03 -12.70 15.76
C ASP A 183 28.09 -14.23 15.88
N LYS A 184 26.96 -14.91 15.64
CA LYS A 184 26.91 -16.39 15.60
C LYS A 184 27.77 -16.98 14.50
N LEU A 185 27.97 -16.26 13.39
CA LEU A 185 28.81 -16.68 12.28
C LEU A 185 30.29 -16.33 12.52
N ALA A 186 30.59 -15.24 13.21
CA ALA A 186 31.95 -14.83 13.56
C ALA A 186 32.66 -15.84 14.46
N GLY A 187 31.91 -16.56 15.30
CA GLY A 187 32.40 -17.69 16.10
C GLY A 187 32.66 -19.00 15.34
N LYS A 188 32.36 -19.08 14.03
CA LYS A 188 32.55 -20.30 13.21
C LYS A 188 33.83 -20.22 12.36
N LYS A 189 34.35 -21.38 11.93
CA LYS A 189 35.62 -21.53 11.16
C LYS A 189 35.75 -20.54 9.97
N PRO A 190 36.97 -20.07 9.65
CA PRO A 190 37.22 -18.95 8.72
C PRO A 190 36.64 -19.13 7.31
N HIS A 191 36.60 -20.36 6.78
CA HIS A 191 36.00 -20.63 5.47
C HIS A 191 34.48 -20.36 5.42
N ARG A 192 33.75 -20.61 6.52
CA ARG A 192 32.30 -20.31 6.62
C ARG A 192 32.02 -18.83 6.84
N ARG A 193 32.98 -18.09 7.41
CA ARG A 193 32.91 -16.62 7.59
C ARG A 193 33.02 -15.90 6.25
N ALA A 194 33.97 -16.32 5.40
CA ALA A 194 34.11 -15.79 4.05
C ALA A 194 32.87 -16.07 3.17
N LEU A 195 32.34 -17.30 3.23
CA LEU A 195 31.14 -17.66 2.47
C LEU A 195 29.90 -16.88 2.90
N ALA A 196 29.67 -16.71 4.21
CA ALA A 196 28.52 -15.96 4.70
C ALA A 196 28.64 -14.45 4.46
N ALA A 197 29.84 -13.88 4.58
CA ALA A 197 30.10 -12.47 4.25
C ALA A 197 29.87 -12.22 2.74
N ALA A 198 30.28 -13.15 1.87
CA ALA A 198 30.04 -13.05 0.43
C ALA A 198 28.54 -13.12 0.08
N ILE A 199 27.78 -14.03 0.70
CA ILE A 199 26.32 -14.16 0.50
C ILE A 199 25.58 -12.89 0.98
N MET A 200 26.03 -12.29 2.08
CA MET A 200 25.42 -11.05 2.60
C MET A 200 25.77 -9.83 1.74
N PHE A 201 27.01 -9.77 1.22
CA PHE A 201 27.43 -8.69 0.34
C PHE A 201 26.65 -8.71 -0.99
N THR A 202 26.41 -9.90 -1.55
CA THR A 202 25.61 -10.03 -2.77
C THR A 202 24.13 -9.73 -2.52
N LEU A 203 23.56 -10.12 -1.38
CA LEU A 203 22.16 -9.78 -1.04
C LEU A 203 21.98 -8.29 -0.70
N GLY A 204 23.00 -7.65 -0.13
CA GLY A 204 22.98 -6.22 0.22
C GLY A 204 23.18 -5.27 -0.95
N THR A 205 23.75 -5.72 -2.07
CA THR A 205 23.91 -4.92 -3.30
C THR A 205 22.65 -4.89 -4.19
N PHE A 206 21.59 -5.64 -3.84
CA PHE A 206 20.34 -5.73 -4.61
C PHE A 206 19.17 -4.94 -4.00
N VAL A 207 19.43 -4.10 -2.99
CA VAL A 207 18.50 -3.12 -2.41
C VAL A 207 19.11 -1.72 -2.56
#